data_AF-A0A351SI95-F1
#
_entry.id   AF-A0A351SI95-F1
#
_cell.length_a   1.000
_cell.length_b   1.000
_cell.length_c   1.000
_cell.angle_alpha   90.00
_cell.angle_beta   90.00
_cell.angle_gamma   90.00
#
_symmetry.space_group_name_H-M   'P 1'
#
loop_
_entity.id
_entity.type
_entity.pdbx_description
1 polymer ?
#
loop_
_entity_poly.entity_id
_entity_poly.type
_entity_poly.pdbx_seq_one_letter_code
_entity_poly.pdbx_strand_id
1 'polypeptide(L)'
;MLESYKKHVEERAAEGVVPKPLDPQQVADLVELLKSPPAGQEEFLLDLITQRVPPGVDQAAYVKAAFLNDIVSGKTSSPLIDKLHAIKLLGTMQGGYNIEPLVRALDDETLAPASVAALSKTLLVFDAFHDVKEKMDAGNPYAKQIVESWANAEWFTSRPGIPEKKTVCVFKVTGETNTDDLSPAQDAWSRTDIPLHAQAMLKNPRPGITNALEQIEELKQKGYTLAYVGDVVGTGSSRKSATNS
;
A
#
# COMPACT_ATOMS: atom_id res chain seq x y z
N MET A 1 14.31 -9.95 -14.98
CA MET A 1 13.52 -9.52 -13.81
C MET A 1 13.84 -10.28 -12.52
N LEU A 2 13.60 -11.60 -12.39
CA LEU A 2 13.72 -12.30 -11.11
C LEU A 2 15.12 -12.24 -10.49
N GLU A 3 16.17 -12.60 -11.23
CA GLU A 3 17.54 -12.60 -10.70
C GLU A 3 18.01 -11.19 -10.32
N SER A 4 17.72 -10.19 -11.16
CA SER A 4 17.99 -8.79 -10.82
C SER A 4 17.22 -8.31 -9.59
N TYR A 5 15.97 -8.77 -9.42
CA TYR A 5 15.16 -8.40 -8.25
C TYR A 5 15.67 -9.07 -6.97
N LYS A 6 16.03 -10.36 -7.03
CA LYS A 6 16.65 -11.08 -5.89
C LYS A 6 17.95 -10.41 -5.45
N LYS A 7 18.80 -10.02 -6.41
CA LYS A 7 20.02 -9.26 -6.10
C LYS A 7 19.71 -7.92 -5.42
N HIS A 8 18.71 -7.18 -5.91
CA HIS A 8 18.25 -5.95 -5.27
C HIS A 8 17.72 -6.19 -3.83
N VAL A 9 17.03 -7.31 -3.59
CA VAL A 9 16.60 -7.70 -2.23
C VAL A 9 17.82 -7.90 -1.32
N GLU A 10 18.85 -8.60 -1.80
CA GLU A 10 20.10 -8.82 -1.04
C GLU A 10 20.85 -7.50 -0.77
N GLU A 11 20.99 -6.65 -1.78
CA GLU A 11 21.62 -5.32 -1.67
C GLU A 11 20.88 -4.45 -0.63
N ARG A 12 19.55 -4.45 -0.65
CA ARG A 12 18.71 -3.70 0.30
C ARG A 12 18.73 -4.29 1.71
N ALA A 13 18.79 -5.61 1.83
CA ALA A 13 18.93 -6.27 3.12
C ALA A 13 20.28 -5.94 3.78
N ALA A 14 21.36 -5.79 3.00
CA ALA A 14 22.67 -5.36 3.49
C ALA A 14 22.65 -3.91 4.01
N GLU A 15 21.79 -3.06 3.43
CA GLU A 15 21.50 -1.72 3.94
C GLU A 15 20.56 -1.74 5.16
N GLY A 16 19.92 -2.87 5.50
CA GLY A 16 18.96 -2.97 6.61
C GLY A 16 17.55 -2.47 6.27
N VAL A 17 17.18 -2.45 4.99
CA VAL A 17 15.90 -1.93 4.49
C VAL A 17 15.20 -2.91 3.54
N VAL A 18 13.88 -2.76 3.41
CA VAL A 18 13.08 -3.55 2.47
C VAL A 18 13.36 -3.16 1.01
N PRO A 19 13.16 -4.08 0.03
CA PRO A 19 13.30 -3.74 -1.39
C PRO A 19 12.34 -2.62 -1.80
N LYS A 20 12.81 -1.78 -2.72
CA LYS A 20 11.96 -0.79 -3.40
C LYS A 20 10.76 -1.47 -4.08
N PRO A 21 9.61 -0.77 -4.21
CA PRO A 21 8.50 -1.23 -5.05
C PRO A 21 8.93 -1.46 -6.49
N LEU A 22 8.18 -2.31 -7.20
CA LEU A 22 8.43 -2.60 -8.60
C LEU A 22 8.17 -1.38 -9.48
N ASP A 23 9.07 -1.13 -10.40
CA ASP A 23 8.89 -0.14 -11.46
C ASP A 23 7.99 -0.68 -12.61
N PRO A 24 7.55 0.17 -13.56
CA PRO A 24 6.66 -0.26 -14.63
C PRO A 24 7.23 -1.38 -15.52
N GLN A 25 8.53 -1.37 -15.79
CA GLN A 25 9.18 -2.40 -16.61
C GLN A 25 9.25 -3.73 -15.84
N GLN A 26 9.57 -3.69 -14.56
CA GLN A 26 9.56 -4.87 -13.70
C GLN A 26 8.15 -5.48 -13.58
N VAL A 27 7.10 -4.66 -13.51
CA VAL A 27 5.72 -5.16 -13.55
C VAL A 27 5.39 -5.76 -14.92
N ALA A 28 5.83 -5.15 -16.02
CA ALA A 28 5.62 -5.72 -17.37
C ALA A 28 6.31 -7.08 -17.52
N ASP A 29 7.56 -7.21 -17.06
CA ASP A 29 8.28 -8.48 -17.05
C ASP A 29 7.60 -9.51 -16.12
N LEU A 30 7.09 -9.08 -14.96
CA LEU A 30 6.34 -9.92 -14.02
C LEU A 30 5.05 -10.44 -14.66
N VAL A 31 4.36 -9.63 -15.47
CA VAL A 31 3.16 -10.06 -16.21
C VAL A 31 3.48 -11.23 -17.14
N GLU A 32 4.59 -11.19 -17.88
CA GLU A 32 4.98 -12.32 -18.74
C GLU A 32 5.32 -13.57 -17.93
N LEU A 33 5.96 -13.42 -16.77
CA LEU A 33 6.19 -14.53 -15.84
C LEU A 33 4.89 -15.08 -15.25
N LEU A 34 3.90 -14.24 -14.97
CA LEU A 34 2.59 -14.69 -14.47
C LEU A 34 1.80 -15.45 -15.54
N LYS A 35 2.01 -15.16 -16.83
CA LYS A 35 1.39 -15.92 -17.94
C LYS A 35 2.06 -17.29 -18.14
N SER A 36 3.37 -17.39 -17.90
CA SER A 36 4.14 -18.63 -18.03
C SER A 36 5.12 -18.79 -16.84
N PRO A 37 4.63 -19.20 -15.66
CA PRO A 37 5.44 -19.21 -14.45
C PRO A 37 6.51 -20.29 -14.50
N PRO A 38 7.77 -19.96 -14.15
CA PRO A 38 8.79 -20.97 -13.88
C PRO A 38 8.38 -21.83 -12.68
N ALA A 39 8.65 -23.14 -12.77
CA ALA A 39 8.33 -24.08 -11.70
C ALA A 39 8.99 -23.67 -10.37
N GLY A 40 8.21 -23.68 -9.30
CA GLY A 40 8.67 -23.34 -7.94
C GLY A 40 8.83 -21.84 -7.67
N GLN A 41 8.34 -20.97 -8.57
CA GLN A 41 8.32 -19.51 -8.36
C GLN A 41 6.90 -18.96 -8.19
N GLU A 42 5.87 -19.81 -8.21
CA GLU A 42 4.45 -19.43 -8.30
C GLU A 42 4.03 -18.51 -7.14
N GLU A 43 4.31 -18.92 -5.90
CA GLU A 43 3.98 -18.13 -4.71
C GLU A 43 4.76 -16.80 -4.67
N PHE A 44 6.01 -16.82 -5.12
CA PHE A 44 6.83 -15.61 -5.15
C PHE A 44 6.28 -14.60 -6.16
N LEU A 45 5.92 -15.03 -7.37
CA LEU A 45 5.30 -14.15 -8.37
C LEU A 45 3.98 -13.56 -7.87
N LEU A 46 3.17 -14.37 -7.17
CA LEU A 46 1.92 -13.91 -6.55
C LEU A 46 2.17 -12.89 -5.43
N ASP A 47 3.20 -13.07 -4.60
CA ASP A 47 3.58 -12.07 -3.59
C ASP A 47 3.99 -10.74 -4.26
N LEU A 48 4.81 -10.80 -5.30
CA LEU A 48 5.28 -9.60 -6.00
C LEU A 48 4.12 -8.78 -6.58
N ILE A 49 3.20 -9.40 -7.31
CA ILE A 49 2.07 -8.68 -7.91
C ILE A 49 1.10 -8.17 -6.84
N THR A 50 0.99 -8.87 -5.71
CA THR A 50 0.06 -8.51 -4.62
C THR A 50 0.62 -7.38 -3.76
N GLN A 51 1.90 -7.44 -3.39
CA GLN A 51 2.48 -6.65 -2.30
C GLN A 51 3.55 -5.63 -2.74
N ARG A 52 4.12 -5.77 -3.94
CA ARG A 52 5.29 -4.97 -4.36
C ARG A 52 4.99 -3.94 -5.44
N VAL A 53 3.75 -3.82 -5.89
CA VAL A 53 3.34 -2.79 -6.87
C VAL A 53 2.68 -1.61 -6.14
N PRO A 54 3.12 -0.35 -6.36
CA PRO A 54 2.44 0.82 -5.82
C PRO A 54 0.95 0.85 -6.20
N PRO A 55 0.06 1.37 -5.34
CA PRO A 55 -1.36 1.54 -5.64
C PRO A 55 -1.61 2.86 -6.42
N GLY A 56 -2.89 3.14 -6.73
CA GLY A 56 -3.29 4.43 -7.28
C GLY A 56 -3.00 4.57 -8.77
N VAL A 57 -2.52 5.76 -9.15
CA VAL A 57 -2.25 6.15 -10.55
C VAL A 57 -0.78 6.07 -10.93
N ASP A 58 0.02 5.34 -10.14
CA ASP A 58 1.41 5.05 -10.48
C ASP A 58 1.52 4.27 -11.81
N GLN A 59 2.61 4.47 -12.55
CA GLN A 59 2.79 3.81 -13.85
C GLN A 59 2.90 2.28 -13.72
N ALA A 60 3.45 1.76 -12.62
CA ALA A 60 3.47 0.32 -12.36
C ALA A 60 2.07 -0.21 -12.00
N ALA A 61 1.27 0.60 -11.30
CA ALA A 61 -0.15 0.33 -11.04
C ALA A 61 -0.96 0.24 -12.34
N TYR A 62 -0.68 1.11 -13.32
CA TYR A 62 -1.31 1.06 -14.64
C TYR A 62 -1.07 -0.30 -15.32
N VAL A 63 0.18 -0.76 -15.38
CA VAL A 63 0.53 -2.05 -15.99
C VAL A 63 -0.17 -3.21 -15.27
N LYS A 64 -0.17 -3.20 -13.93
CA LYS A 64 -0.89 -4.19 -13.11
C LYS A 64 -2.40 -4.18 -13.39
N ALA A 65 -3.04 -3.01 -13.37
CA ALA A 65 -4.48 -2.88 -13.59
C ALA A 65 -4.87 -3.36 -15.00
N ALA A 66 -4.09 -2.99 -16.01
CA ALA A 66 -4.31 -3.41 -17.40
C ALA A 66 -4.26 -4.94 -17.54
N PHE A 67 -3.23 -5.58 -16.97
CA PHE A 67 -3.11 -7.04 -16.98
C PHE A 67 -4.28 -7.74 -16.26
N LEU A 68 -4.64 -7.27 -15.06
CA LEU A 68 -5.75 -7.86 -14.30
C LEU A 68 -7.09 -7.68 -15.03
N ASN A 69 -7.31 -6.52 -15.67
CA ASN A 69 -8.47 -6.27 -16.51
C ASN A 69 -8.49 -7.18 -17.76
N ASP A 70 -7.34 -7.45 -18.37
CA ASP A 70 -7.24 -8.37 -19.50
C ASP A 70 -7.54 -9.82 -19.09
N ILE A 71 -7.19 -10.24 -17.87
CA ILE A 71 -7.62 -11.53 -17.31
C ILE A 71 -9.15 -11.56 -17.15
N VAL A 72 -9.73 -10.55 -16.51
CA VAL A 72 -11.18 -10.46 -16.27
C VAL A 72 -11.97 -10.50 -17.58
N SER A 73 -11.51 -9.73 -18.57
CA SER A 73 -12.13 -9.66 -19.91
C SER A 73 -11.82 -10.85 -20.82
N GLY A 74 -10.94 -11.77 -20.41
CA GLY A 74 -10.57 -12.95 -21.19
C GLY A 74 -9.66 -12.66 -22.39
N LYS A 75 -9.02 -11.48 -22.44
CA LYS A 75 -8.02 -11.11 -23.45
C LYS A 75 -6.67 -11.79 -23.20
N THR A 76 -6.39 -12.15 -21.96
CA THR A 76 -5.21 -12.92 -21.57
C THR A 76 -5.55 -13.91 -20.47
N SER A 77 -4.62 -14.80 -20.14
CA SER A 77 -4.77 -15.80 -19.10
C SER A 77 -3.48 -15.98 -18.31
N SER A 78 -3.62 -16.45 -17.08
CA SER A 78 -2.53 -16.87 -16.22
C SER A 78 -2.94 -18.16 -15.52
N PRO A 79 -2.05 -19.16 -15.38
CA PRO A 79 -2.34 -20.33 -14.56
C PRO A 79 -2.40 -20.03 -13.05
N LEU A 80 -1.97 -18.84 -12.60
CA LEU A 80 -1.90 -18.45 -11.19
C LEU A 80 -3.02 -17.48 -10.76
N ILE A 81 -3.62 -16.77 -11.72
CA ILE A 81 -4.61 -15.72 -11.46
C ILE A 81 -5.81 -15.97 -12.36
N ASP A 82 -6.87 -16.53 -11.77
CA ASP A 82 -8.18 -16.60 -12.40
C ASP A 82 -8.91 -15.24 -12.35
N LYS A 83 -10.09 -15.16 -13.00
CA LYS A 83 -10.87 -13.91 -13.05
C LYS A 83 -11.28 -13.40 -11.66
N LEU A 84 -11.64 -14.31 -10.76
CA LEU A 84 -12.08 -13.93 -9.42
C LEU A 84 -10.91 -13.39 -8.58
N HIS A 85 -9.74 -14.01 -8.71
CA HIS A 85 -8.50 -13.55 -8.09
C HIS A 85 -8.08 -12.20 -8.67
N ALA A 86 -8.23 -11.98 -9.97
CA ALA A 86 -7.95 -10.69 -10.59
C ALA A 86 -8.84 -9.56 -10.03
N ILE A 87 -10.14 -9.81 -9.83
CA ILE A 87 -11.04 -8.84 -9.17
C ILE A 87 -10.61 -8.55 -7.73
N LYS A 88 -10.22 -9.58 -6.97
CA LYS A 88 -9.69 -9.38 -5.60
C LYS A 88 -8.42 -8.52 -5.60
N LEU A 89 -7.50 -8.74 -6.55
CA LEU A 89 -6.28 -7.94 -6.68
C LEU A 89 -6.57 -6.51 -7.14
N LEU A 90 -7.52 -6.29 -8.06
CA LEU A 90 -7.99 -4.96 -8.42
C LEU A 90 -8.57 -4.23 -7.19
N GLY A 91 -9.27 -4.95 -6.32
CA GLY A 91 -9.82 -4.42 -5.07
C GLY A 91 -8.80 -3.91 -4.05
N THR A 92 -7.51 -4.26 -4.18
CA THR A 92 -6.45 -3.79 -3.25
C THR A 92 -5.66 -2.59 -3.76
N MET A 93 -5.94 -2.11 -4.97
CA MET A 93 -5.17 -1.04 -5.63
C MET A 93 -5.54 0.39 -5.18
N GLN A 94 -6.37 0.52 -4.14
CA GLN A 94 -6.83 1.76 -3.47
C GLN A 94 -7.70 2.71 -4.31
N GLY A 95 -7.51 2.79 -5.62
CA GLY A 95 -8.24 3.67 -6.54
C GLY A 95 -7.44 3.96 -7.82
N GLY A 96 -8.05 4.65 -8.78
CA GLY A 96 -7.44 4.94 -10.09
C GLY A 96 -7.78 3.86 -11.13
N TYR A 97 -6.76 3.27 -11.76
CA TYR A 97 -6.93 2.38 -12.92
C TYR A 97 -7.72 1.09 -12.63
N ASN A 98 -7.93 0.74 -11.36
CA ASN A 98 -8.69 -0.43 -10.93
C ASN A 98 -10.21 -0.21 -10.89
N ILE A 99 -10.70 1.04 -10.89
CA ILE A 99 -12.12 1.34 -10.64
C ILE A 99 -13.02 0.86 -11.79
N GLU A 100 -12.74 1.28 -13.02
CA GLU A 100 -13.57 0.90 -14.18
C GLU A 100 -13.68 -0.64 -14.34
N PRO A 101 -12.60 -1.44 -14.25
CA PRO A 101 -12.72 -2.89 -14.24
C PRO A 101 -13.64 -3.46 -13.15
N LEU A 102 -13.58 -2.91 -11.93
CA LEU A 102 -14.43 -3.35 -10.81
C LEU A 102 -15.90 -3.00 -11.06
N VAL A 103 -16.20 -1.80 -11.58
CA VAL A 103 -17.56 -1.37 -11.92
C VAL A 103 -18.13 -2.24 -13.04
N ARG A 104 -17.34 -2.54 -14.08
CA ARG A 104 -17.77 -3.42 -15.18
C ARG A 104 -18.10 -4.83 -14.70
N ALA A 105 -17.33 -5.35 -13.75
CA ALA A 105 -17.54 -6.67 -13.18
C ALA A 105 -18.83 -6.82 -12.35
N LEU A 106 -19.59 -5.73 -12.11
CA LEU A 106 -20.93 -5.80 -11.52
C LEU A 106 -21.97 -6.43 -12.45
N ASP A 107 -21.68 -6.56 -13.74
CA ASP A 107 -22.58 -7.18 -14.73
C ASP A 107 -22.37 -8.71 -14.86
N ASP A 108 -21.40 -9.28 -14.15
CA ASP A 108 -21.11 -10.71 -14.14
C ASP A 108 -21.46 -11.30 -12.77
N GLU A 109 -22.49 -12.15 -12.70
CA GLU A 109 -22.98 -12.73 -11.44
C GLU A 109 -21.91 -13.49 -10.64
N THR A 110 -20.89 -14.02 -11.32
CA THR A 110 -19.81 -14.78 -10.68
C THR A 110 -18.71 -13.89 -10.11
N LEU A 111 -18.55 -12.66 -10.64
CA LEU A 111 -17.50 -11.72 -10.24
C LEU A 111 -18.04 -10.58 -9.37
N ALA A 112 -19.30 -10.20 -9.58
CA ALA A 112 -19.94 -9.08 -8.92
C ALA A 112 -19.85 -9.12 -7.38
N PRO A 113 -19.99 -10.28 -6.69
CA PRO A 113 -19.82 -10.32 -5.24
C PRO A 113 -18.44 -9.84 -4.76
N ALA A 114 -17.37 -10.17 -5.50
CA ALA A 114 -16.02 -9.71 -5.16
C ALA A 114 -15.83 -8.23 -5.48
N SER A 115 -16.42 -7.73 -6.57
CA SER A 115 -16.43 -6.30 -6.89
C SER A 115 -17.21 -5.48 -5.86
N VAL A 116 -18.35 -5.98 -5.36
CA VAL A 116 -19.09 -5.35 -4.27
C VAL A 116 -18.22 -5.26 -3.01
N ALA A 117 -17.56 -6.35 -2.62
CA ALA A 117 -16.69 -6.36 -1.45
C ALA A 117 -15.53 -5.34 -1.57
N ALA A 118 -15.01 -5.14 -2.78
CA ALA A 118 -13.96 -4.16 -3.06
C ALA A 118 -14.49 -2.71 -3.09
N LEU A 119 -15.48 -2.42 -3.93
CA LEU A 119 -16.00 -1.06 -4.15
C LEU A 119 -16.67 -0.49 -2.89
N SER A 120 -17.34 -1.32 -2.09
CA SER A 120 -17.96 -0.90 -0.82
C SER A 120 -16.97 -0.28 0.18
N LYS A 121 -15.69 -0.65 0.09
CA LYS A 121 -14.60 -0.13 0.94
C LYS A 121 -13.68 0.86 0.22
N THR A 122 -13.89 1.10 -1.06
CA THR A 122 -13.05 1.97 -1.87
C THR A 122 -13.52 3.42 -1.72
N LEU A 123 -12.63 4.31 -1.26
CA LEU A 123 -12.96 5.72 -1.04
C LEU A 123 -12.69 6.58 -2.27
N LEU A 124 -11.67 6.21 -3.05
CA LEU A 124 -11.20 6.97 -4.20
C LEU A 124 -12.00 6.60 -5.48
N VAL A 125 -13.33 6.63 -5.36
CA VAL A 125 -14.25 6.34 -6.48
C VAL A 125 -14.55 7.58 -7.33
N PHE A 126 -14.48 8.78 -6.74
CA PHE A 126 -14.71 10.06 -7.43
C PHE A 126 -15.94 10.02 -8.36
N ASP A 127 -15.80 10.44 -9.62
CA ASP A 127 -16.90 10.51 -10.58
C ASP A 127 -17.45 9.13 -10.98
N ALA A 128 -16.68 8.04 -10.81
CA ALA A 128 -17.16 6.68 -11.04
C ALA A 128 -18.25 6.26 -10.05
N PHE A 129 -18.50 7.06 -9.00
CA PHE A 129 -19.74 6.99 -8.23
C PHE A 129 -20.97 7.02 -9.16
N HIS A 130 -20.97 7.88 -10.17
CA HIS A 130 -22.08 8.00 -11.11
C HIS A 130 -22.27 6.72 -11.93
N ASP A 131 -21.19 6.07 -12.37
CA ASP A 131 -21.27 4.80 -13.11
C ASP A 131 -21.94 3.69 -12.26
N VAL A 132 -21.60 3.62 -10.97
CA VAL A 132 -22.25 2.68 -10.04
C VAL A 132 -23.71 3.06 -9.81
N LYS A 133 -23.99 4.36 -9.64
CA LYS A 133 -25.34 4.87 -9.42
C LYS A 133 -26.26 4.61 -10.61
N GLU A 134 -25.77 4.82 -11.82
CA GLU A 134 -26.51 4.54 -13.07
C GLU A 134 -26.84 3.04 -13.18
N LYS A 135 -25.89 2.15 -12.86
CA LYS A 135 -26.16 0.71 -12.79
C LYS A 135 -27.22 0.36 -11.75
N MET A 136 -27.18 0.99 -10.58
CA MET A 136 -28.21 0.81 -9.55
C MET A 136 -29.59 1.25 -10.06
N ASP A 137 -29.68 2.42 -10.69
CA ASP A 137 -30.92 2.97 -11.23
C ASP A 137 -31.48 2.13 -12.39
N ALA A 138 -30.61 1.47 -13.14
CA ALA A 138 -30.97 0.47 -14.14
C ALA A 138 -31.38 -0.90 -13.56
N GLY A 139 -31.37 -1.05 -12.23
CA GLY A 139 -31.84 -2.25 -11.52
C GLY A 139 -30.78 -3.30 -11.20
N ASN A 140 -29.47 -2.98 -11.33
CA ASN A 140 -28.41 -3.93 -10.95
C ASN A 140 -28.38 -4.12 -9.41
N PRO A 141 -28.62 -5.34 -8.89
CA PRO A 141 -28.72 -5.57 -7.45
C PRO A 141 -27.38 -5.46 -6.72
N TYR A 142 -26.26 -5.64 -7.42
CA TYR A 142 -24.91 -5.50 -6.85
C TYR A 142 -24.51 -4.03 -6.72
N ALA A 143 -24.84 -3.21 -7.73
CA ALA A 143 -24.66 -1.78 -7.66
C ALA A 143 -25.48 -1.16 -6.51
N LYS A 144 -26.71 -1.63 -6.30
CA LYS A 144 -27.54 -1.24 -5.16
C LYS A 144 -26.86 -1.53 -3.81
N GLN A 145 -26.29 -2.72 -3.63
CA GLN A 145 -25.56 -3.07 -2.41
C GLN A 145 -24.40 -2.11 -2.13
N ILE A 146 -23.65 -1.71 -3.16
CA ILE A 146 -22.54 -0.78 -3.01
C ILE A 146 -23.03 0.61 -2.55
N VAL A 147 -24.07 1.15 -3.20
CA VAL A 147 -24.63 2.46 -2.85
C VAL A 147 -25.21 2.45 -1.42
N GLU A 148 -25.90 1.38 -1.03
CA GLU A 148 -26.40 1.21 0.34
C GLU A 148 -25.25 1.09 1.35
N SER A 149 -24.20 0.34 1.05
CA SER A 149 -23.01 0.21 1.89
C SER A 149 -22.29 1.55 2.10
N TRP A 150 -22.14 2.35 1.04
CA TRP A 150 -21.60 3.70 1.12
C TRP A 150 -22.48 4.63 1.96
N ALA A 151 -23.81 4.59 1.76
CA ALA A 151 -24.77 5.39 2.52
C ALA A 151 -24.76 5.03 4.03
N ASN A 152 -24.59 3.74 4.35
CA ASN A 152 -24.44 3.23 5.72
C ASN A 152 -23.05 3.46 6.31
N ALA A 153 -22.13 4.08 5.54
CA ALA A 153 -20.75 4.33 5.91
C ALA A 153 -20.01 3.07 6.36
N GLU A 154 -20.26 1.91 5.75
CA GLU A 154 -19.65 0.63 6.16
C GLU A 154 -18.13 0.64 5.98
N TRP A 155 -17.61 1.39 5.02
CA TRP A 155 -16.16 1.65 4.87
C TRP A 155 -15.52 2.25 6.13
N PHE A 156 -16.31 2.94 6.96
CA PHE A 156 -15.91 3.54 8.22
C PHE A 156 -16.30 2.65 9.40
N THR A 157 -17.58 2.28 9.51
CA THR A 157 -18.14 1.57 10.68
C THR A 157 -17.64 0.13 10.81
N SER A 158 -17.15 -0.49 9.72
CA SER A 158 -16.53 -1.82 9.79
C SER A 158 -15.10 -1.81 10.34
N ARG A 159 -14.49 -0.63 10.55
CA ARG A 159 -13.11 -0.52 11.03
C ARG A 159 -13.09 -0.52 12.55
N PRO A 160 -12.08 -1.12 13.20
CA PRO A 160 -11.93 -1.02 14.64
C PRO A 160 -11.88 0.44 15.09
N GLY A 161 -12.71 0.80 16.07
CA GLY A 161 -12.66 2.11 16.72
C GLY A 161 -11.36 2.34 17.47
N ILE A 162 -11.12 3.59 17.88
CA ILE A 162 -10.00 3.91 18.77
C ILE A 162 -10.28 3.31 20.15
N PRO A 163 -9.38 2.50 20.73
CA PRO A 163 -9.60 1.91 22.05
C PRO A 163 -9.66 2.99 23.13
N GLU A 164 -10.57 2.84 24.10
CA GLU A 164 -10.70 3.77 25.24
C GLU A 164 -9.41 3.90 26.06
N LYS A 165 -8.61 2.83 26.09
CA LYS A 165 -7.30 2.77 26.73
C LYS A 165 -6.28 2.17 25.78
N LYS A 166 -5.17 2.87 25.57
CA LYS A 166 -4.01 2.37 24.82
C LYS A 166 -2.75 2.42 25.68
N THR A 167 -2.15 1.26 25.95
CA THR A 167 -0.85 1.18 26.62
C THR A 167 0.25 1.30 25.58
N VAL A 168 1.20 2.19 25.81
CA VAL A 168 2.32 2.48 24.89
C VAL A 168 3.65 2.49 25.65
N CYS A 169 4.75 2.28 24.94
CA CYS A 169 6.09 2.53 25.46
C CYS A 169 6.58 3.90 24.97
N VAL A 170 7.11 4.72 25.88
CA VAL A 170 7.55 6.08 25.55
C VAL A 170 8.96 6.04 24.97
N PHE A 171 9.10 6.56 23.74
CA PHE A 171 10.39 6.97 23.17
C PHE A 171 10.51 8.50 23.34
N LYS A 172 11.17 8.91 24.43
CA LYS A 172 11.31 10.33 24.80
C LYS A 172 12.53 10.94 24.13
N VAL A 173 12.34 12.05 23.44
CA VAL A 173 13.40 12.95 22.96
C VAL A 173 13.28 14.25 23.73
N THR A 174 14.23 14.53 24.62
CA THR A 174 14.19 15.74 25.46
C THR A 174 14.50 17.00 24.65
N GLY A 175 13.88 18.10 25.00
CA GLY A 175 14.02 19.39 24.33
C GLY A 175 13.09 19.53 23.12
N GLU A 176 13.57 20.31 22.16
CA GLU A 176 12.87 20.53 20.89
C GLU A 176 13.28 19.49 19.85
N THR A 177 12.28 18.88 19.22
CA THR A 177 12.43 18.11 17.99
C THR A 177 12.05 18.99 16.81
N ASN A 178 13.06 19.47 16.08
CA ASN A 178 12.89 20.09 14.79
C ASN A 178 12.67 19.01 13.72
N THR A 179 11.91 19.32 12.68
CA THR A 179 11.72 18.42 11.53
C THR A 179 13.02 18.03 10.83
N ASP A 180 14.08 18.85 10.90
CA ASP A 180 15.40 18.48 10.40
C ASP A 180 16.08 17.37 11.21
N ASP A 181 15.74 17.25 12.51
CA ASP A 181 16.23 16.14 13.35
C ASP A 181 15.65 14.79 12.92
N LEU A 182 14.41 14.81 12.41
CA LEU A 182 13.69 13.61 11.96
C LEU A 182 13.95 13.28 10.49
N SER A 183 14.26 14.29 9.68
CA SER A 183 14.46 14.17 8.25
C SER A 183 15.52 15.19 7.81
N PRO A 184 16.81 14.91 7.95
CA PRO A 184 17.86 15.91 7.75
C PRO A 184 17.91 16.41 6.30
N ALA A 185 18.29 17.68 6.11
CA ALA A 185 18.39 18.29 4.79
C ALA A 185 19.42 17.59 3.87
N GLN A 186 20.51 17.06 4.46
CA GLN A 186 21.57 16.34 3.73
C GLN A 186 21.06 15.05 3.07
N ASP A 187 19.98 14.48 3.58
CA ASP A 187 19.37 13.24 3.10
C ASP A 187 18.10 13.51 2.28
N ALA A 188 17.89 14.75 1.83
CA ALA A 188 16.70 15.12 1.06
C ALA A 188 16.52 14.29 -0.21
N TRP A 189 17.62 13.79 -0.78
CA TRP A 189 17.65 12.95 -1.99
C TRP A 189 16.98 11.58 -1.79
N SER A 190 16.90 11.06 -0.56
CA SER A 190 16.32 9.74 -0.27
C SER A 190 14.85 9.79 0.17
N ARG A 191 14.25 10.98 0.32
CA ARG A 191 12.90 11.17 0.94
C ARG A 191 11.77 10.36 0.32
N THR A 192 11.87 10.02 -0.96
CA THR A 192 10.86 9.22 -1.68
C THR A 192 11.00 7.72 -1.40
N ASP A 193 12.16 7.26 -0.95
CA ASP A 193 12.42 5.90 -0.45
C ASP A 193 12.28 5.91 1.08
N ILE A 194 11.04 5.74 1.57
CA ILE A 194 10.70 5.87 3.00
C ILE A 194 11.59 4.98 3.89
N PRO A 195 11.75 3.67 3.63
CA PRO A 195 12.62 2.82 4.45
C PRO A 195 14.07 3.31 4.51
N LEU A 196 14.63 3.75 3.39
CA LEU A 196 16.01 4.27 3.34
C LEU A 196 16.13 5.59 4.07
N HIS A 197 15.20 6.52 3.85
CA HIS A 197 15.23 7.83 4.50
C HIS A 197 15.06 7.74 6.01
N ALA A 198 14.24 6.80 6.50
CA ALA A 198 14.03 6.57 7.93
C ALA A 198 15.33 6.21 8.67
N GLN A 199 16.35 5.69 7.99
CA GLN A 199 17.65 5.44 8.62
C GLN A 199 18.39 6.70 9.04
N ALA A 200 18.03 7.87 8.49
CA ALA A 200 18.60 9.15 8.85
C ALA A 200 17.88 9.83 10.04
N MET A 201 16.76 9.27 10.50
CA MET A 201 15.98 9.82 11.62
C MET A 201 16.84 9.87 12.89
N LEU A 202 16.98 11.07 13.46
CA LEU A 202 17.78 11.30 14.67
C LEU A 202 19.22 10.76 14.59
N LYS A 203 19.82 10.77 13.38
CA LYS A 203 21.20 10.28 13.16
C LYS A 203 22.27 11.12 13.87
N ASN A 204 21.97 12.38 14.16
CA ASN A 204 22.87 13.27 14.89
C ASN A 204 22.65 13.08 16.41
N PRO A 205 23.70 12.74 17.19
CA PRO A 205 23.56 12.49 18.62
C PRO A 205 22.97 13.69 19.37
N ARG A 206 22.13 13.39 20.37
CA ARG A 206 21.57 14.38 21.29
C ARG A 206 21.36 13.77 22.68
N PRO A 207 21.14 14.57 23.75
CA PRO A 207 20.91 14.03 25.08
C PRO A 207 19.84 12.94 25.08
N GLY A 208 20.19 11.75 25.55
CA GLY A 208 19.30 10.57 25.58
C GLY A 208 19.18 9.78 24.27
N ILE A 209 19.69 10.29 23.14
CA ILE A 209 19.65 9.62 21.84
C ILE A 209 21.07 9.43 21.30
N THR A 210 21.54 8.18 21.34
CA THR A 210 22.87 7.78 20.86
C THR A 210 22.78 7.01 19.55
N ASN A 211 21.78 6.12 19.43
CA ASN A 211 21.46 5.39 18.22
C ASN A 211 19.95 5.15 18.20
N ALA A 212 19.21 6.02 17.51
CA ALA A 212 17.76 6.02 17.57
C ALA A 212 17.15 4.69 17.11
N LEU A 213 17.69 4.06 16.06
CA LEU A 213 17.16 2.80 15.53
C LEU A 213 17.35 1.65 16.52
N GLU A 214 18.54 1.50 17.09
CA GLU A 214 18.83 0.46 18.07
C GLU A 214 17.99 0.64 19.34
N GLN A 215 17.91 1.87 19.85
CA GLN A 215 17.06 2.20 21.00
C GLN A 215 15.57 1.93 20.72
N ILE A 216 15.10 2.21 19.51
CA ILE A 216 13.72 1.90 19.08
C ILE A 216 13.50 0.38 19.05
N GLU A 217 14.42 -0.39 18.50
CA GLU A 217 14.32 -1.86 18.48
C GLU A 217 14.33 -2.48 19.88
N GLU A 218 15.19 -2.00 20.78
CA GLU A 218 15.18 -2.41 22.19
C GLU A 218 13.83 -2.11 22.87
N LEU A 219 13.24 -0.94 22.61
CA LEU A 219 11.94 -0.58 23.18
C LEU A 219 10.80 -1.43 22.59
N LYS A 220 10.87 -1.81 21.31
CA LYS A 220 9.90 -2.71 20.68
C LYS A 220 9.86 -4.09 21.33
N GLN A 221 10.98 -4.57 21.88
CA GLN A 221 11.03 -5.85 22.61
C GLN A 221 10.12 -5.89 23.84
N LYS A 222 9.69 -4.73 24.36
CA LYS A 222 8.71 -4.65 25.47
C LYS A 222 7.28 -5.04 25.05
N GLY A 223 7.02 -5.25 23.77
CA GLY A 223 5.73 -5.73 23.26
C GLY A 223 4.61 -4.67 23.23
N TYR A 224 4.94 -3.39 23.42
CA TYR A 224 3.98 -2.27 23.32
C TYR A 224 4.30 -1.38 22.12
N THR A 225 3.27 -0.77 21.52
CA THR A 225 3.45 0.27 20.51
C THR A 225 4.26 1.43 21.08
N LEU A 226 5.22 1.95 20.31
CA LEU A 226 5.99 3.12 20.73
C LEU A 226 5.20 4.41 20.52
N ALA A 227 5.39 5.36 21.42
CA ALA A 227 4.92 6.74 21.29
C ALA A 227 6.14 7.68 21.29
N TYR A 228 6.29 8.47 20.23
CA TYR A 228 7.27 9.56 20.18
C TYR A 228 6.82 10.68 21.10
N VAL A 229 7.66 11.06 22.07
CA VAL A 229 7.35 12.11 23.03
C VAL A 229 8.49 13.13 23.06
N GLY A 230 8.17 14.41 22.92
CA GLY A 230 9.13 15.50 23.10
C GLY A 230 8.53 16.62 23.95
N ASP A 231 9.33 17.61 24.32
CA ASP A 231 8.85 18.79 25.04
C ASP A 231 8.25 19.80 24.06
N VAL A 232 8.88 19.95 22.89
CA VAL A 232 8.36 20.67 21.71
C VAL A 232 8.62 19.79 20.49
N VAL A 233 7.61 19.53 19.64
CA VAL A 233 7.72 18.56 18.53
C VAL A 233 7.23 19.17 17.22
N GLY A 234 8.03 18.99 16.16
CA GLY A 234 7.62 19.27 14.78
C GLY A 234 7.83 20.71 14.34
N THR A 235 8.73 21.46 14.99
CA THR A 235 9.10 22.81 14.56
C THR A 235 9.92 22.79 13.27
N GLY A 236 10.08 23.96 12.65
CA GLY A 236 10.87 24.12 11.43
C GLY A 236 10.04 23.93 10.15
N SER A 237 10.70 23.39 9.11
CA SER A 237 10.13 23.32 7.76
C SER A 237 9.04 22.26 7.61
N SER A 238 8.05 22.54 6.76
CA SER A 238 7.10 21.51 6.33
C SER A 238 7.81 20.47 5.44
N ARG A 239 8.08 19.29 6.00
CA ARG A 239 8.57 18.13 5.25
C ARG A 239 7.87 16.86 5.72
N LYS A 240 7.02 16.29 4.86
CA LYS A 240 6.29 15.04 5.13
C LYS A 240 7.23 13.89 5.52
N SER A 241 8.45 13.88 4.99
CA SER A 241 9.45 12.86 5.29
C SER A 241 9.77 12.74 6.80
N ALA A 242 9.68 13.81 7.58
CA ALA A 242 9.84 13.75 9.03
C ALA A 242 8.75 12.93 9.75
N THR A 243 7.55 12.85 9.16
CA THR A 243 6.44 12.02 9.68
C THR A 243 6.43 10.62 9.07
N ASN A 244 6.99 10.46 7.86
CA ASN A 244 7.13 9.15 7.22
C ASN A 244 8.17 8.27 7.92
N SER A 245 9.26 8.89 8.39
CA SER A 245 10.32 8.27 9.20
C SER A 245 9.83 7.97 10.60
#